data_AF-A0A939H949-F1
#
_entry.id   AF-A0A939H949-F1
#
_cell.length_a   1.000
_cell.length_b   1.000
_cell.length_c   1.000
_cell.angle_alpha   90.00
_cell.angle_beta   90.00
_cell.angle_gamma   90.00
#
_symmetry.space_group_name_H-M   'P 1'
#
loop_
_entity.id
_entity.type
_entity.pdbx_description
1 polymer ?
#
loop_
_entity_poly.entity_id
_entity_poly.type
_entity_poly.pdbx_seq_one_letter_code
_entity_poly.pdbx_strand_id
1 'polypeptide(L)'
;MELGQIISTIVGGFLFPFLIATMWGRMVEAFGPIGGWMAAAFIVGTMWAMNHGLGMIYQSGTAWVDMAWAAGTGLFLADVFAGKKINGSTILAGILGGIIGGFILSTFL
;
A
#
# COMPACT_ATOMS: atom_id res chain seq x y z
N MET A 1 15.46 13.06 10.18
CA MET A 1 14.12 12.68 10.64
C MET A 1 14.03 12.99 12.11
N GLU A 2 13.03 13.78 12.49
CA GLU A 2 12.68 14.05 13.88
C GLU A 2 11.91 12.88 14.49
N LEU A 3 11.85 12.77 15.82
CA LEU A 3 11.09 11.73 16.52
C LEU A 3 9.62 11.68 16.07
N GLY A 4 8.99 12.85 15.90
CA GLY A 4 7.61 12.93 15.41
C GLY A 4 7.42 12.31 14.03
N GLN A 5 8.39 12.49 13.13
CA GLN A 5 8.36 11.94 11.78
C GLN A 5 8.56 10.42 11.78
N ILE A 6 9.37 9.89 12.69
CA ILE A 6 9.53 8.44 12.88
C ILE A 6 8.18 7.84 13.29
N ILE A 7 7.54 8.41 14.31
CA ILE A 7 6.26 7.93 14.81
C ILE A 7 5.18 8.01 13.73
N SER A 8 5.04 9.15 13.07
CA SER A 8 4.03 9.34 12.02
C SER A 8 4.24 8.36 10.86
N THR A 9 5.50 8.13 10.47
CA THR A 9 5.85 7.18 9.40
C THR A 9 5.46 5.75 9.76
N ILE A 10 5.73 5.33 11.00
CA ILE A 10 5.34 3.99 11.47
C ILE A 10 3.82 3.85 11.43
N VAL A 11 3.08 4.84 11.92
CA VAL A 11 1.62 4.78 11.93
C VAL A 11 1.05 4.82 10.50
N GLY A 12 1.53 5.71 9.64
CA GLY A 12 1.06 5.84 8.26
C GLY A 12 1.37 4.61 7.42
N GLY A 13 2.57 4.05 7.60
CA GLY A 13 2.99 2.80 6.98
C GLY A 13 2.23 1.58 7.50
N PHE A 14 1.82 1.55 8.76
CA PHE A 14 0.99 0.47 9.31
C PHE A 14 -0.47 0.55 8.85
N LEU A 15 -1.08 1.74 8.90
CA LEU A 15 -2.51 1.91 8.63
C LEU A 15 -2.90 1.43 7.24
N PHE A 16 -2.07 1.68 6.23
CA PHE A 16 -2.40 1.33 4.86
C PHE A 16 -2.56 -0.20 4.62
N PRO A 17 -1.53 -1.06 4.86
CA PRO A 17 -1.69 -2.52 4.77
C PRO A 17 -2.75 -3.06 5.73
N PHE A 18 -2.89 -2.48 6.93
CA PHE A 18 -3.90 -2.89 7.90
C PHE A 18 -5.33 -2.71 7.37
N LEU A 19 -5.63 -1.55 6.77
CA LEU A 19 -6.93 -1.27 6.17
C LEU A 19 -7.19 -2.18 4.96
N ILE A 20 -6.20 -2.44 4.11
CA ILE A 20 -6.35 -3.40 3.00
C ILE A 20 -6.70 -4.78 3.56
N ALA A 21 -5.92 -5.29 4.51
CA ALA A 21 -6.07 -6.63 5.06
C ALA A 21 -7.44 -6.84 5.75
N THR A 22 -8.00 -5.80 6.36
CA THR A 22 -9.22 -5.91 7.18
C THR A 22 -10.49 -5.50 6.44
N MET A 23 -10.40 -4.61 5.46
CA MET A 23 -11.58 -4.01 4.82
C MET A 23 -11.76 -4.40 3.35
N TRP A 24 -10.68 -4.56 2.58
CA TRP A 24 -10.80 -4.74 1.12
C TRP A 24 -11.65 -5.95 0.76
N GLY A 25 -11.34 -7.13 1.33
CA GLY A 25 -12.09 -8.36 1.08
C GLY A 25 -13.58 -8.21 1.43
N ARG A 26 -13.87 -7.58 2.57
CA ARG A 26 -15.25 -7.33 3.02
C ARG A 26 -16.03 -6.41 2.09
N MET A 27 -15.37 -5.42 1.49
CA MET A 27 -16.00 -4.56 0.50
C MET A 27 -16.33 -5.32 -0.78
N VAL A 28 -15.45 -6.21 -1.23
CA VAL A 28 -15.71 -7.08 -2.39
C VAL A 28 -16.83 -8.08 -2.08
N GLU A 29 -16.87 -8.65 -0.87
CA GLU A 29 -17.94 -9.55 -0.44
C GLU A 29 -19.31 -8.84 -0.41
N ALA A 30 -19.35 -7.60 0.09
CA ALA A 30 -20.60 -6.85 0.23
C ALA A 30 -21.12 -6.27 -1.10
N PHE A 31 -20.23 -5.80 -1.97
CA PHE A 31 -20.60 -5.04 -3.18
C PHE A 31 -20.23 -5.77 -4.48
N GLY A 32 -19.65 -6.96 -4.43
CA GLY A 32 -19.14 -7.66 -5.60
C GLY A 32 -17.91 -6.97 -6.20
N PRO A 33 -17.66 -7.11 -7.52
CA PRO A 33 -16.48 -6.54 -8.17
C PRO A 33 -16.31 -5.02 -8.01
N ILE A 34 -17.40 -4.25 -7.93
CA ILE A 34 -17.33 -2.81 -7.68
C ILE A 34 -16.79 -2.48 -6.28
N GLY A 35 -16.94 -3.39 -5.32
CA GLY A 35 -16.34 -3.27 -3.99
C GLY A 35 -14.82 -3.15 -4.03
N GLY A 36 -14.15 -3.78 -5.00
CA GLY A 36 -12.71 -3.63 -5.21
C GLY A 36 -12.33 -2.24 -5.71
N TRP A 37 -13.13 -1.65 -6.61
CA TRP A 37 -12.94 -0.27 -7.07
C TRP A 37 -13.21 0.74 -5.96
N MET A 38 -14.22 0.50 -5.13
CA MET A 38 -14.50 1.32 -3.95
C MET A 38 -13.36 1.23 -2.92
N ALA A 39 -12.82 0.03 -2.69
CA ALA A 39 -11.67 -0.16 -1.81
C ALA A 39 -10.43 0.57 -2.35
N ALA A 40 -10.18 0.49 -3.66
CA ALA A 40 -9.11 1.26 -4.30
C ALA A 40 -9.29 2.77 -4.08
N ALA A 41 -10.47 3.33 -4.35
CA ALA A 41 -10.71 4.75 -4.17
C ALA A 41 -10.63 5.19 -2.70
N PHE A 42 -11.35 4.51 -1.81
CA PHE A 42 -11.50 4.95 -0.42
C PHE A 42 -10.31 4.56 0.47
N ILE A 43 -9.76 3.36 0.33
CA ILE A 43 -8.61 2.94 1.14
C ILE A 43 -7.34 3.52 0.55
N VAL A 44 -7.03 3.22 -0.71
CA VAL A 44 -5.77 3.67 -1.32
C VAL A 44 -5.77 5.18 -1.46
N GLY A 45 -6.82 5.79 -2.01
CA GLY A 45 -6.87 7.24 -2.21
C GLY A 45 -6.77 8.04 -0.90
N THR A 46 -7.51 7.65 0.14
CA THR A 46 -7.44 8.33 1.45
C THR A 46 -6.06 8.18 2.09
N MET A 47 -5.52 6.96 2.10
CA MET A 47 -4.18 6.74 2.68
C MET A 47 -3.09 7.46 1.88
N TRP A 48 -3.24 7.58 0.56
CA TRP A 48 -2.33 8.36 -0.26
C TRP A 48 -2.37 9.85 0.09
N ALA A 49 -3.58 10.40 0.26
CA ALA A 49 -3.78 11.79 0.68
C ALA A 49 -3.23 12.04 2.09
N MET A 50 -3.40 11.09 3.03
CA MET A 50 -2.86 11.22 4.39
C MET A 50 -1.34 11.07 4.43
N ASN A 51 -0.79 10.02 3.81
CA ASN A 51 0.64 9.71 3.86
C ASN A 51 1.46 10.75 3.11
N HIS A 52 1.01 11.19 1.95
CA HIS A 52 1.79 12.06 1.07
C HIS A 52 1.24 13.48 0.96
N GLY A 53 -0.08 13.65 0.94
CA GLY A 53 -0.70 14.98 0.92
C GLY A 53 -0.54 15.72 2.25
N LEU A 54 -0.70 15.01 3.37
CA LEU A 54 -0.54 15.58 4.73
C LEU A 54 0.83 15.25 5.37
N GLY A 55 1.68 14.48 4.70
CA GLY A 55 3.04 14.18 5.15
C GLY A 55 3.12 13.24 6.36
N MET A 56 2.16 12.33 6.52
CA MET A 56 2.19 11.36 7.61
C MET A 56 3.38 10.39 7.48
N ILE A 57 3.74 9.99 6.26
CA ILE A 57 5.02 9.31 6.01
C ILE A 57 6.08 10.35 5.64
N TYR A 58 7.21 10.29 6.33
CA TYR A 58 8.38 11.07 5.94
C TYR A 58 8.91 10.58 4.60
N GLN A 59 9.02 11.50 3.66
CA GLN A 59 9.45 11.23 2.30
C GLN A 59 10.62 12.13 1.93
N SER A 60 11.70 11.54 1.40
CA SER A 60 12.92 12.27 1.02
C SER A 60 13.02 12.57 -0.48
N GLY A 61 12.16 11.98 -1.32
CA GLY A 61 12.17 12.14 -2.78
C GLY A 61 10.81 12.54 -3.36
N THR A 62 10.77 12.76 -4.67
CA THR A 62 9.53 13.12 -5.38
C THR A 62 8.60 11.93 -5.61
N ALA A 63 9.17 10.73 -5.75
CA ALA A 63 8.42 9.51 -6.03
C ALA A 63 7.92 8.80 -4.76
N TRP A 64 6.61 8.84 -4.53
CA TRP A 64 5.90 8.25 -3.39
C TRP A 64 5.82 6.72 -3.43
N VAL A 65 6.95 6.05 -3.21
CA VAL A 65 7.08 4.58 -3.27
C VAL A 65 6.98 3.88 -1.92
N ASP A 66 7.16 4.61 -0.82
CA ASP A 66 7.22 4.09 0.55
C ASP A 66 5.90 3.43 0.99
N MET A 67 4.76 4.01 0.66
CA MET A 67 3.44 3.45 0.96
C MET A 67 3.19 2.13 0.18
N ALA A 68 3.72 2.01 -1.04
CA ALA A 68 3.65 0.75 -1.80
C ALA A 68 4.52 -0.35 -1.15
N TRP A 69 5.71 0.01 -0.66
CA TRP A 69 6.54 -0.89 0.14
C TRP A 69 5.85 -1.33 1.43
N ALA A 70 5.19 -0.41 2.12
CA ALA A 70 4.42 -0.72 3.32
C ALA A 70 3.28 -1.71 3.04
N ALA A 71 2.52 -1.52 1.96
CA ALA A 71 1.50 -2.48 1.54
C ALA A 71 2.09 -3.85 1.18
N GLY A 72 3.12 -3.87 0.33
CA GLY A 72 3.73 -5.12 -0.13
C GLY A 72 4.29 -5.95 1.03
N THR A 73 5.06 -5.32 1.91
CA THR A 73 5.65 -6.00 3.09
C THR A 73 4.59 -6.37 4.12
N GLY A 74 3.68 -5.46 4.45
CA GLY A 74 2.64 -5.69 5.45
C GLY A 74 1.68 -6.81 5.08
N LEU A 75 1.19 -6.82 3.83
CA LEU A 75 0.29 -7.88 3.34
C LEU A 75 1.02 -9.22 3.18
N PHE A 76 2.27 -9.20 2.69
CA PHE A 76 3.07 -10.41 2.58
C PHE A 76 3.29 -11.07 3.95
N LEU A 77 3.71 -10.28 4.95
CA LEU A 77 3.92 -10.79 6.31
C LEU A 77 2.61 -11.25 6.94
N ALA A 78 1.50 -10.53 6.72
CA ALA A 78 0.18 -10.97 7.18
C ALA A 78 -0.20 -12.34 6.61
N ASP A 79 0.07 -12.59 5.33
CA ASP A 79 -0.17 -13.87 4.68
C ASP A 79 0.75 -14.98 5.21
N VAL A 80 2.03 -14.69 5.43
CA VAL A 80 2.99 -15.62 6.03
C VAL A 80 2.55 -16.02 7.44
N PHE A 81 2.18 -15.04 8.29
CA PHE A 81 1.73 -15.31 9.66
C PHE A 81 0.38 -16.01 9.72
N ALA A 82 -0.48 -15.82 8.72
CA ALA A 82 -1.72 -16.57 8.56
C ALA A 82 -1.50 -18.00 8.02
N GLY A 83 -0.26 -18.41 7.74
CA GLY A 83 0.06 -19.72 7.19
C GLY A 83 -0.45 -19.94 5.77
N LYS A 84 -0.70 -18.86 5.01
CA LYS A 84 -1.18 -18.96 3.63
C LYS A 84 -0.05 -19.43 2.73
N LYS A 85 -0.41 -20.22 1.71
CA LYS A 85 0.54 -20.64 0.67
C LYS A 85 0.94 -19.43 -0.17
N ILE A 86 2.22 -19.11 -0.15
CA ILE A 86 2.78 -18.03 -0.97
C ILE A 86 2.78 -18.43 -2.45
N ASN A 87 2.19 -17.59 -3.29
CA ASN A 87 2.13 -17.78 -4.74
C ASN A 87 3.25 -16.98 -5.44
N GLY A 88 4.22 -17.70 -6.00
CA GLY A 88 5.34 -17.09 -6.72
C GLY A 88 4.92 -16.25 -7.94
N SER A 89 3.82 -16.61 -8.62
CA SER A 89 3.28 -15.82 -9.73
C SER A 89 2.72 -14.48 -9.25
N THR A 90 2.08 -14.44 -8.09
CA THR A 90 1.59 -13.19 -7.47
C THR A 90 2.76 -12.28 -7.08
N ILE A 91 3.82 -12.85 -6.50
CA ILE A 91 5.05 -12.10 -6.19
C ILE A 91 5.67 -11.53 -7.47
N LEU A 92 5.82 -12.35 -8.51
CA LEU A 92 6.39 -11.93 -9.79
C LEU A 92 5.55 -10.81 -10.42
N ALA A 93 4.22 -10.94 -10.41
CA ALA A 93 3.31 -9.90 -10.91
C ALA A 93 3.48 -8.59 -10.14
N GLY A 94 3.64 -8.64 -8.82
CA GLY A 94 3.91 -7.46 -7.98
C GLY A 94 5.25 -6.78 -8.35
N ILE A 95 6.31 -7.57 -8.54
CA ILE A 95 7.63 -7.05 -8.95
C ILE A 95 7.56 -6.40 -10.34
N LEU A 96 6.96 -7.08 -11.32
CA LEU A 96 6.81 -6.56 -12.67
C LEU A 96 5.96 -5.29 -12.69
N GLY A 97 4.86 -5.27 -11.93
CA GLY A 97 4.02 -4.08 -11.76
C GLY A 97 4.79 -2.91 -11.14
N GLY A 98 5.62 -3.17 -10.13
CA GLY A 98 6.49 -2.16 -9.52
C GLY A 98 7.53 -1.60 -10.50
N ILE A 99 8.16 -2.45 -11.32
CA ILE A 99 9.11 -2.04 -12.35
C ILE A 99 8.43 -1.15 -13.39
N ILE A 100 7.26 -1.56 -13.89
CA ILE A 100 6.48 -0.79 -14.87
C ILE A 100 6.07 0.56 -14.27
N GLY A 101 5.57 0.57 -13.03
CA GLY A 101 5.20 1.80 -12.33
C GLY A 101 6.39 2.74 -12.16
N GLY A 102 7.54 2.23 -11.71
CA GLY A 102 8.77 3.01 -11.58
C GLY A 102 9.27 3.57 -12.91
N PHE A 103 9.21 2.78 -13.98
CA PHE A 103 9.55 3.24 -15.33
C PHE A 103 8.62 4.38 -15.78
N ILE A 104 7.32 4.25 -15.61
CA ILE A 104 6.35 5.30 -15.96
C ILE A 104 6.65 6.58 -15.18
N LEU A 105 6.88 6.48 -13.86
CA LEU A 105 7.23 7.62 -13.03
C LEU A 105 8.50 8.33 -13.52
N SER A 106 9.51 7.57 -13.98
CA SER A 106 10.78 8.14 -14.49
C SER A 106 10.62 9.00 -15.75
N THR A 107 9.46 8.96 -16.41
CA THR A 107 9.19 9.78 -17.60
C THR A 107 8.75 11.21 -17.27
N PHE A 108 8.39 11.49 -16.01
CA PHE A 108 7.87 12.81 -15.62
C PHE A 108 8.20 13.29 -14.19
N LEU A 109 8.83 12.46 -13.34
CA LEU A 109 9.29 12.83 -11.99
C LEU A 109 10.78 13.15 -11.90
#